data_AF-Q47BY6-F1
#
_entry.id   AF-Q47BY6-F1
#
_cell.length_a   1.000
_cell.length_b   1.000
_cell.length_c   1.000
_cell.angle_alpha   90.00
_cell.angle_beta   90.00
_cell.angle_gamma   90.00
#
_symmetry.space_group_name_H-M   'P 1'
#
loop_
_entity.id
_entity.type
_entity.pdbx_description
1 polymer ?
#
loop_
_entity_poly.entity_id
_entity_poly.type
_entity_poly.pdbx_seq_one_letter_code
_entity_poly.pdbx_strand_id
1 'polypeptide(L)'
;MSHTKSKFTPGQVRATKALLRFCQEHGHAPFWIEQLKECVGALEAKKDAVVCEKYALLRRAGMGSFIDWFPRTPEGEDGQYEETLWWALDAYWLEVMQPFKNAGNA
;
A
#
# COMPACT_ATOMS: atom_id res chain seq x y z
N MET A 1 21.24 2.06 27.17
CA MET A 1 21.29 2.21 25.70
C MET A 1 19.95 1.77 25.11
N SER A 2 19.08 2.71 24.76
CA SER A 2 17.79 2.39 24.14
C SER A 2 18.04 1.90 22.72
N HIS A 3 17.74 0.62 22.44
CA HIS A 3 17.74 0.10 21.09
C HIS A 3 16.47 0.59 20.39
N THR A 4 16.52 1.77 19.75
CA THR A 4 15.45 2.20 18.86
C THR A 4 15.40 1.22 17.68
N LYS A 5 14.39 0.35 17.66
CA LYS A 5 14.10 -0.53 16.53
C LYS A 5 13.95 0.31 15.27
N SER A 6 14.58 -0.11 14.17
CA SER A 6 14.42 0.52 12.86
C SER A 6 12.94 0.57 12.48
N LYS A 7 12.44 1.75 12.11
CA LYS A 7 11.09 1.91 11.56
C LYS A 7 10.89 1.20 10.23
N PHE A 8 11.98 0.98 9.48
CA PHE A 8 11.98 0.23 8.24
C PHE A 8 12.11 -1.25 8.54
N THR A 9 11.13 -2.03 8.11
CA THR A 9 11.07 -3.47 8.30
C THR A 9 10.90 -4.19 6.97
N PRO A 10 11.41 -5.43 6.84
CA PRO A 10 11.13 -6.26 5.67
C PRO A 10 9.63 -6.52 5.44
N GLY A 11 8.81 -6.48 6.48
CA GLY A 11 7.36 -6.65 6.39
C GLY A 11 6.69 -5.57 5.55
N GLN A 12 7.12 -4.31 5.68
CA GLN A 12 6.60 -3.18 4.89
C GLN A 12 6.88 -3.35 3.40
N VAL A 13 8.12 -3.75 3.06
CA VAL A 13 8.50 -4.02 1.66
C VAL A 13 7.66 -5.15 1.09
N ARG A 14 7.51 -6.28 1.82
CA ARG A 14 6.71 -7.43 1.37
C ARG A 14 5.24 -7.08 1.17
N ALA A 15 4.63 -6.39 2.13
CA ALA A 15 3.22 -5.99 2.04
C ALA A 15 3.00 -5.04 0.85
N THR A 16 3.86 -4.03 0.69
CA THR A 16 3.74 -3.05 -0.41
C THR A 16 3.95 -3.72 -1.78
N LYS A 17 4.88 -4.69 -1.89
CA LYS A 17 5.06 -5.48 -3.11
C LYS A 17 3.88 -6.40 -3.42
N ALA A 18 3.28 -7.01 -2.39
CA ALA A 18 2.09 -7.85 -2.57
C ALA A 18 0.90 -7.01 -3.08
N LEU A 19 0.68 -5.84 -2.49
CA LEU A 19 -0.34 -4.89 -2.91
C LEU A 19 -0.09 -4.40 -4.35
N LEU A 20 1.15 -4.04 -4.68
CA LEU A 20 1.55 -3.67 -6.04
C LEU A 20 1.24 -4.77 -7.06
N ARG A 21 1.61 -6.01 -6.74
CA ARG A 21 1.36 -7.15 -7.61
C ARG A 21 -0.14 -7.36 -7.84
N PHE A 22 -0.93 -7.33 -6.77
CA PHE A 22 -2.39 -7.44 -6.85
C PHE A 22 -2.98 -6.33 -7.74
N CYS A 23 -2.62 -5.06 -7.50
CA CYS A 23 -3.09 -3.95 -8.32
C CYS A 23 -2.71 -4.09 -9.82
N GLN A 24 -1.56 -4.68 -10.13
CA GLN A 24 -1.14 -4.95 -11.51
C GLN A 24 -1.93 -6.08 -12.16
N GLU A 25 -2.14 -7.19 -11.43
CA GLU A 25 -2.86 -8.37 -11.92
C GLU A 25 -4.35 -8.07 -12.15
N HIS A 26 -4.95 -7.21 -11.33
CA HIS A 26 -6.38 -6.89 -11.38
C HIS A 26 -6.70 -5.53 -12.07
N GLY A 27 -5.71 -4.91 -12.73
CA GLY A 27 -5.92 -3.76 -13.60
C GLY A 27 -6.30 -2.44 -12.90
N HIS A 28 -5.69 -2.15 -11.75
CA HIS A 28 -5.84 -0.84 -11.09
C HIS A 28 -5.33 0.30 -12.00
N ALA A 29 -5.84 1.52 -11.81
CA ALA A 29 -5.40 2.66 -12.62
C ALA A 29 -3.88 2.91 -12.54
N PRO A 30 -3.20 3.20 -13.67
CA PRO A 30 -1.74 3.30 -13.75
C PRO A 30 -1.11 4.27 -12.75
N PHE A 31 -1.77 5.40 -12.47
CA PHE A 31 -1.29 6.37 -11.49
C PHE A 31 -0.98 5.74 -10.13
N TRP A 32 -1.91 4.93 -9.61
CA TRP A 32 -1.78 4.28 -8.30
C TRP A 32 -0.73 3.17 -8.29
N ILE A 33 -0.61 2.43 -9.40
CA ILE A 33 0.46 1.45 -9.60
C ILE A 33 1.84 2.13 -9.51
N GLU A 34 2.02 3.28 -10.15
CA GLU A 34 3.28 4.04 -10.05
C GLU A 34 3.54 4.55 -8.64
N GLN A 35 2.52 5.04 -7.92
CA GLN A 35 2.69 5.45 -6.52
C GLN A 35 3.13 4.30 -5.61
N LEU A 36 2.60 3.09 -5.82
CA LEU A 36 3.06 1.89 -5.10
C LEU A 36 4.50 1.51 -5.45
N LYS A 37 4.89 1.57 -6.73
CA LYS A 37 6.29 1.31 -7.15
C LYS A 37 7.26 2.28 -6.50
N GLU A 38 6.94 3.57 -6.50
CA GLU A 38 7.73 4.60 -5.82
C GLU A 38 7.83 4.33 -4.32
N CYS A 39 6.73 3.91 -3.68
CA CYS A 39 6.72 3.53 -2.26
C CYS A 39 7.62 2.31 -1.97
N VAL A 40 7.60 1.28 -2.83
CA VAL A 40 8.50 0.11 -2.71
C VAL A 40 9.96 0.56 -2.79
N GLY A 41 10.32 1.33 -3.81
CA GLY A 41 11.69 1.82 -3.99
C GLY A 41 12.15 2.70 -2.81
N ALA A 42 11.25 3.52 -2.27
CA ALA A 42 11.53 4.35 -1.10
C ALA A 42 11.73 3.52 0.18
N LEU A 43 10.93 2.47 0.40
CA LEU A 43 11.09 1.55 1.53
C LEU A 43 12.42 0.79 1.46
N GLU A 44 12.78 0.28 0.28
CA GLU A 44 14.05 -0.43 0.06
C GLU A 44 15.27 0.49 0.25
N ALA A 45 15.18 1.73 -0.23
CA ALA A 45 16.22 2.74 -0.06
C ALA A 45 16.16 3.49 1.29
N LYS A 46 15.23 3.13 2.18
CA LYS A 46 14.99 3.77 3.49
C LYS A 46 14.79 5.30 3.42
N LYS A 47 14.14 5.79 2.34
CA LYS A 47 13.84 7.20 2.09
C LYS A 47 12.58 7.64 2.82
N ASP A 48 12.73 7.99 4.10
CA ASP A 48 11.60 8.24 5.00
C ASP A 48 10.58 9.28 4.51
N ALA A 49 11.05 10.47 4.11
CA ALA A 49 10.18 11.54 3.65
C ALA A 49 9.29 11.09 2.48
N VAL A 50 9.88 10.35 1.53
CA VAL A 50 9.17 9.80 0.37
C VAL A 50 8.16 8.74 0.81
N VAL A 51 8.54 7.83 1.72
CA VAL A 51 7.59 6.81 2.24
C VAL A 51 6.40 7.48 2.93
N CYS A 52 6.64 8.54 3.70
CA CYS A 52 5.59 9.28 4.40
C CYS A 52 4.65 10.00 3.42
N GLU A 53 5.21 10.66 2.41
CA GLU A 53 4.45 11.29 1.31
C GLU A 53 3.57 10.26 0.60
N LYS A 54 4.14 9.12 0.18
CA LYS A 54 3.40 8.07 -0.53
C LYS A 54 2.36 7.41 0.35
N TYR A 55 2.68 7.11 1.61
CA TYR A 55 1.72 6.58 2.57
C TYR A 55 0.54 7.55 2.77
N ALA A 56 0.82 8.85 2.92
CA ALA A 56 -0.22 9.85 3.06
C ALA A 56 -1.09 9.98 1.80
N LEU A 57 -0.51 9.87 0.61
CA LEU A 57 -1.24 9.89 -0.66
C LEU A 57 -2.13 8.64 -0.83
N LEU A 58 -1.56 7.46 -0.65
CA LEU A 58 -2.23 6.17 -0.84
C LEU A 58 -3.37 5.93 0.16
N ARG A 59 -3.31 6.54 1.36
CA ARG A 59 -4.37 6.45 2.37
C ARG A 59 -5.52 7.45 2.16
N ARG A 60 -5.42 8.41 1.23
CA ARG A 60 -6.48 9.39 1.02
C ARG A 60 -7.64 8.78 0.22
N ALA A 61 -8.87 9.04 0.66
CA ALA A 61 -10.07 8.82 -0.15
C ALA A 61 -10.09 9.80 -1.32
N GLY A 62 -10.52 9.35 -2.50
CA GLY A 62 -10.59 10.15 -3.72
C GLY A 62 -10.86 9.28 -4.94
N MET A 63 -11.34 9.89 -6.03
CA MET A 63 -11.83 9.17 -7.21
C MET A 63 -10.78 8.16 -7.73
N GLY A 64 -11.11 6.87 -7.61
CA GLY A 64 -10.27 5.75 -8.03
C GLY A 64 -9.11 5.42 -7.08
N SER A 65 -9.09 5.95 -5.87
CA SER A 65 -8.14 5.55 -4.81
C SER A 65 -8.46 4.17 -4.27
N PHE A 66 -7.62 3.66 -3.37
CA PHE A 66 -7.73 2.31 -2.80
C PHE A 66 -9.08 2.08 -2.11
N ILE A 67 -9.69 3.13 -1.59
CA ILE A 67 -11.00 3.08 -0.92
C ILE A 67 -12.16 3.00 -1.93
N ASP A 68 -11.97 3.57 -3.12
CA ASP A 68 -12.99 3.71 -4.17
C ASP A 68 -12.78 2.72 -5.33
N TRP A 69 -11.82 1.80 -5.20
CA TRP A 69 -11.47 0.82 -6.22
C TRP A 69 -11.85 -0.59 -5.79
N PHE A 70 -12.35 -1.35 -6.77
CA PHE A 70 -12.65 -2.77 -6.64
C PHE A 70 -11.95 -3.51 -7.79
N PRO A 71 -11.28 -4.65 -7.50
CA PRO A 71 -10.72 -5.48 -8.56
C PRO A 71 -11.84 -5.90 -9.51
N ARG A 72 -11.62 -5.72 -10.82
CA ARG A 72 -12.60 -6.16 -11.82
C ARG A 72 -12.52 -7.67 -11.94
N THR A 73 -13.48 -8.35 -11.34
CA THR A 73 -13.69 -9.78 -11.57
C THR A 73 -14.73 -10.05 -12.64
N PRO A 74 -14.58 -11.16 -13.40
CA PRO A 74 -15.70 -11.78 -14.09
C PRO A 74 -16.76 -12.20 -13.06
N GLU A 75 -18.04 -12.14 -13.43
CA GLU A 75 -19.16 -12.54 -12.54
C GLU A 75 -18.95 -13.98 -12.01
N GLY A 76 -18.98 -14.18 -10.68
CA GLY A 76 -18.84 -15.52 -10.05
C GLY A 76 -18.25 -15.52 -8.62
N GLU A 77 -18.03 -16.71 -8.05
CA GLU A 77 -17.41 -16.91 -6.72
C GLU A 77 -16.01 -16.27 -6.61
N ASP A 78 -15.29 -16.22 -7.73
CA ASP A 78 -13.96 -15.60 -7.81
C ASP A 78 -14.00 -14.09 -7.49
N GLY A 79 -15.14 -13.43 -7.73
CA GLY A 79 -15.35 -12.01 -7.39
C GLY A 79 -15.31 -11.71 -5.90
N GLN A 80 -16.01 -12.51 -5.11
CA GLN A 80 -16.02 -12.36 -3.66
C GLN A 80 -14.66 -12.72 -3.05
N TYR A 81 -13.97 -13.70 -3.63
CA TYR A 81 -12.62 -14.07 -3.23
C TYR A 81 -11.62 -12.93 -3.46
N GLU A 82 -11.59 -12.34 -4.66
CA GLU A 82 -10.68 -11.24 -4.99
C GLU A 82 -10.97 -9.98 -4.19
N GLU A 83 -12.25 -9.66 -3.96
CA GLU A 83 -12.63 -8.55 -3.10
C GLU A 83 -12.18 -8.79 -1.64
N THR A 84 -12.37 -10.00 -1.12
CA THR A 84 -11.91 -10.34 0.23
C THR A 84 -10.39 -10.25 0.33
N LEU A 85 -9.67 -10.74 -0.68
CA LEU A 85 -8.22 -10.68 -0.74
C LEU A 85 -7.72 -9.23 -0.81
N TRP A 86 -8.40 -8.37 -1.57
CA TRP A 86 -8.13 -6.94 -1.62
C TRP A 86 -8.20 -6.31 -0.23
N TRP A 87 -9.33 -6.46 0.47
CA TRP A 87 -9.51 -5.86 1.80
C TRP A 87 -8.51 -6.39 2.82
N ALA A 88 -8.18 -7.68 2.76
CA ALA A 88 -7.17 -8.28 3.63
C ALA A 88 -5.77 -7.71 3.37
N LEU A 89 -5.39 -7.54 2.10
CA LEU A 89 -4.10 -6.96 1.72
C LEU A 89 -3.99 -5.48 2.11
N ASP A 90 -5.02 -4.69 1.84
CA ASP A 90 -5.06 -3.27 2.20
C ASP A 90 -4.99 -3.08 3.73
N ALA A 91 -5.82 -3.81 4.48
CA ALA A 91 -5.82 -3.73 5.95
C ALA A 91 -4.45 -4.11 6.54
N TYR A 92 -3.84 -5.20 6.06
CA TYR A 92 -2.51 -5.60 6.50
C TYR A 92 -1.44 -4.55 6.14
N TRP A 93 -1.50 -3.98 4.92
CA TRP A 93 -0.60 -2.91 4.50
C TRP A 93 -0.73 -1.68 5.40
N LEU A 94 -1.95 -1.25 5.71
CA LEU A 94 -2.21 -0.13 6.62
C LEU A 94 -1.66 -0.37 8.02
N GLU A 95 -1.72 -1.61 8.53
CA GLU A 95 -1.16 -1.99 9.82
C GLU A 95 0.37 -1.89 9.83
N VAL A 96 1.05 -2.51 8.86
CA VAL A 96 2.53 -2.52 8.84
C VAL A 96 3.14 -1.15 8.53
N MET A 97 2.37 -0.26 7.89
CA MET A 97 2.78 1.09 7.55
C MET A 97 2.45 2.14 8.62
N GLN A 98 1.79 1.78 9.73
CA GLN A 98 1.50 2.71 10.84
C GLN A 98 2.69 3.58 11.31
N PRO A 99 3.95 3.10 11.33
CA PRO A 99 5.09 3.93 11.72
C PRO A 99 5.29 5.21 10.90
N PHE A 100 4.73 5.30 9.69
CA PHE A 100 4.83 6.45 8.79
C PHE A 100 3.63 7.41 8.86
N LYS A 101 2.66 7.15 9.76
CA LYS A 101 1.40 7.92 9.87
C LYS A 101 1.55 9.37 10.30
N ASN A 102 2.61 9.73 11.02
CA ASN A 102 2.70 11.01 11.75
C ASN A 102 3.72 12.00 11.17
N ALA A 103 4.31 11.74 10.00
CA ALA A 103 5.34 12.63 9.44
C ALA A 103 4.78 13.76 8.54
N GLY A 104 3.45 13.88 8.43
CA GLY A 104 2.78 14.88 7.56
C GLY A 104 2.35 16.18 8.24
N ASN A 105 2.69 16.41 9.50
CA ASN A 105 2.34 17.63 10.27
C ASN A 105 3.59 18.31 10.86
N ALA A 106 4.65 18.48 10.05
CA ALA A 106 5.80 19.30 10.39
C ALA A 106 6.02 20.35 9.30
#